data_AF-A0A2H1KKB3-F1
#
_entry.id   AF-A0A2H1KKB3-F1
#
_cell.length_a   1.000
_cell.length_b   1.000
_cell.length_c   1.000
_cell.angle_alpha   90.00
_cell.angle_beta   90.00
_cell.angle_gamma   90.00
#
_symmetry.space_group_name_H-M   'P 1'
#
loop_
_entity.id
_entity.type
_entity.pdbx_description
1 polymer ?
#
loop_
_entity_poly.entity_id
_entity_poly.type
_entity_poly.pdbx_seq_one_letter_code
_entity_poly.pdbx_strand_id
1 'polypeptide(L)'
;MTEQQITETTEEVEPVVEELSDENVQKSDGDLDTTEGTDEDSTPSDEDQVDDEPDTFPRDYVEKLRDENARYRQRAGQADDLAERLHHALVAATGRLMDPSDLEFDESHIKDPQELKASIDDLLKEKPYLGKRTPKGDIGQGASGGSGTVNLVDIMRSQA
;
A
#
# COMPACT_ATOMS: atom_id res chain seq x y z
N MET A 1 11.35 0.96 54.71
CA MET A 1 11.65 0.17 53.50
C MET A 1 10.57 -0.88 53.43
N THR A 2 9.56 -0.64 52.60
CA THR A 2 8.38 -1.49 52.46
C THR A 2 8.50 -2.18 51.11
N GLU A 3 8.91 -3.45 51.13
CA GLU A 3 9.00 -4.29 49.94
C GLU A 3 7.60 -4.80 49.61
N GLN A 4 7.05 -4.34 48.48
CA GLN A 4 5.84 -4.89 47.89
C GLN A 4 6.24 -6.05 46.99
N GLN A 5 5.87 -7.27 47.39
CA GLN A 5 5.94 -8.44 46.52
C GLN A 5 4.72 -8.42 45.61
N ILE A 6 4.94 -8.31 44.31
CA ILE A 6 3.90 -8.41 43.28
C ILE A 6 3.91 -9.87 42.83
N THR A 7 2.85 -10.61 43.15
CA THR A 7 2.62 -11.97 42.66
C THR A 7 2.02 -11.89 41.26
N GLU A 8 2.77 -12.33 40.26
CA GLU A 8 2.35 -12.42 38.86
C GLU A 8 1.52 -13.71 38.69
N THR A 9 0.20 -13.56 38.60
CA THR A 9 -0.73 -14.64 38.25
C THR A 9 -0.70 -14.80 36.73
N THR A 10 -0.04 -15.86 36.25
CA THR A 10 -0.11 -16.29 34.85
C THR A 10 -1.39 -17.09 34.65
N GLU A 11 -2.38 -16.49 33.99
CA GLU A 11 -3.61 -17.15 33.55
C GLU A 11 -3.33 -17.76 32.17
N GLU A 12 -3.27 -19.09 32.11
CA GLU A 12 -3.17 -19.87 30.87
C GLU A 12 -4.47 -19.70 30.06
N VAL A 13 -4.37 -19.12 28.87
CA VAL A 13 -5.46 -19.06 27.89
C VAL A 13 -5.28 -20.22 26.92
N GLU A 14 -6.14 -21.24 27.04
CA GLU A 14 -6.24 -22.33 26.07
C GLU A 14 -6.75 -21.82 24.72
N PRO A 15 -6.22 -22.27 23.57
CA PRO A 15 -6.75 -21.88 22.27
C PRO A 15 -8.01 -22.71 21.93
N VAL A 16 -9.13 -22.00 21.78
CA VAL A 16 -10.37 -22.50 21.18
C VAL A 16 -10.12 -22.83 19.70
N VAL A 17 -10.23 -24.11 19.35
CA VAL A 17 -10.24 -24.59 17.96
C VAL A 17 -11.64 -24.43 17.39
N GLU A 18 -11.83 -23.41 16.56
CA GLU A 18 -13.06 -23.19 15.80
C GLU A 18 -12.93 -23.93 14.46
N GLU A 19 -13.61 -25.07 14.33
CA GLU A 19 -13.75 -25.81 13.08
C GLU A 19 -14.54 -24.96 12.07
N LEU A 20 -13.86 -24.46 11.04
CA LEU A 20 -14.50 -23.94 9.84
C LEU A 20 -14.55 -25.04 8.79
N SER A 21 -15.76 -25.53 8.54
CA SER A 21 -16.11 -26.45 7.47
C SER A 21 -15.97 -25.77 6.10
N ASP A 22 -14.96 -26.15 5.32
CA ASP A 22 -14.82 -25.79 3.91
C ASP A 22 -15.70 -26.70 3.04
N GLU A 23 -16.88 -26.20 2.64
CA GLU A 23 -17.67 -26.78 1.56
C GLU A 23 -17.89 -25.71 0.48
N ASN A 24 -16.99 -25.63 -0.49
CA ASN A 24 -17.25 -24.94 -1.75
C ASN A 24 -16.60 -25.67 -2.92
N VAL A 25 -17.28 -26.71 -3.42
CA VAL A 25 -16.94 -27.38 -4.69
C VAL A 25 -17.60 -26.60 -5.82
N GLN A 26 -16.83 -25.71 -6.45
CA GLN A 26 -17.25 -25.02 -7.67
C GLN A 26 -16.69 -25.75 -8.89
N LYS A 27 -17.56 -26.53 -9.53
CA LYS A 27 -17.32 -27.21 -10.81
C LYS A 27 -17.28 -26.15 -11.92
N SER A 28 -16.14 -26.01 -12.60
CA SER A 28 -16.06 -25.32 -13.89
C SER A 28 -15.44 -26.27 -14.90
N ASP A 29 -16.31 -26.89 -15.71
CA ASP A 29 -15.93 -27.63 -16.91
C ASP A 29 -15.37 -26.64 -17.94
N GLY A 30 -14.05 -26.63 -18.10
CA GLY A 30 -13.33 -25.88 -19.13
C GLY A 30 -12.81 -26.85 -20.18
N ASP A 31 -13.58 -26.98 -21.26
CA ASP A 31 -13.24 -27.68 -22.50
C ASP A 31 -12.01 -27.01 -23.14
N LEU A 32 -10.89 -27.74 -23.21
CA LEU A 32 -9.64 -27.29 -23.84
C LEU A 32 -9.34 -28.21 -25.01
N ASP A 33 -9.82 -27.76 -26.17
CA ASP A 33 -9.53 -28.22 -27.52
C ASP A 33 -8.01 -28.40 -27.71
N THR A 34 -7.60 -29.66 -27.88
CA THR A 34 -6.21 -30.06 -28.12
C THR A 34 -6.11 -30.54 -29.56
N THR A 35 -5.38 -29.80 -30.41
CA THR A 35 -5.05 -30.24 -31.77
C THR A 35 -3.56 -30.04 -32.08
N GLU A 36 -2.88 -31.19 -32.12
CA GLU A 36 -1.73 -31.64 -32.93
C GLU A 36 -0.61 -30.68 -33.37
N GLY A 37 0.60 -31.08 -33.00
CA GLY A 37 1.83 -30.85 -33.74
C GLY A 37 2.73 -32.08 -33.63
N THR A 38 2.64 -32.98 -34.61
CA THR A 38 3.50 -34.14 -34.82
C THR A 38 4.89 -33.68 -35.28
N ASP A 39 5.95 -34.14 -34.63
CA ASP A 39 7.28 -34.25 -35.23
C ASP A 39 7.90 -35.59 -34.82
N GLU A 40 8.38 -36.31 -35.84
CA GLU A 40 8.80 -37.70 -35.82
C GLU A 40 10.22 -37.91 -35.24
N ASP A 41 10.38 -39.09 -34.64
CA ASP A 41 11.54 -39.98 -34.68
C ASP A 41 12.90 -39.48 -34.14
N SER A 42 13.21 -39.93 -32.92
CA SER A 42 14.54 -40.42 -32.53
C SER A 42 14.42 -41.26 -31.26
N THR A 43 14.36 -42.57 -31.43
CA THR A 43 14.47 -43.54 -30.32
C THR A 43 15.94 -43.85 -30.04
N PRO A 44 16.39 -43.80 -28.79
CA PRO A 44 17.32 -44.77 -28.26
C PRO A 44 16.52 -45.73 -27.37
N SER A 45 16.43 -46.99 -27.79
CA SER A 45 16.05 -48.10 -26.94
C SER A 45 17.02 -48.16 -25.75
N ASP A 46 16.53 -47.85 -24.56
CA ASP A 46 16.92 -48.51 -23.33
C ASP A 46 15.63 -48.95 -22.65
N GLU A 47 15.41 -50.26 -22.66
CA GLU A 47 14.34 -50.93 -21.93
C GLU A 47 14.69 -50.91 -20.44
N ASP A 48 14.32 -49.84 -19.73
CA ASP A 48 14.15 -49.88 -18.28
C ASP A 48 12.67 -49.68 -17.98
N GLN A 49 12.09 -50.66 -17.30
CA GLN A 49 10.74 -50.56 -16.75
C GLN A 49 10.67 -49.31 -15.87
N VAL A 50 10.01 -48.26 -16.37
CA VAL A 50 9.60 -47.13 -15.54
C VAL A 50 8.49 -47.67 -14.64
N ASP A 51 8.85 -48.05 -13.42
CA ASP A 51 7.91 -48.01 -12.32
C ASP A 51 7.41 -46.56 -12.27
N ASP A 52 6.16 -46.34 -12.68
CA ASP A 52 5.45 -45.06 -12.60
C ASP A 52 5.13 -44.68 -11.13
N GLU A 53 6.12 -44.78 -10.24
CA GLU A 53 6.06 -44.19 -8.92
C GLU A 53 6.50 -42.72 -9.03
N PRO A 54 5.67 -41.76 -8.58
CA PRO A 54 6.01 -40.36 -8.69
C PRO A 54 7.24 -40.04 -7.84
N ASP A 55 8.30 -39.54 -8.48
CA ASP A 55 9.49 -39.01 -7.82
C ASP A 55 9.08 -37.98 -6.77
N THR A 56 9.17 -38.37 -5.50
CA THR A 56 8.74 -37.53 -4.37
C THR A 56 9.95 -36.86 -3.73
N PHE A 57 9.95 -35.53 -3.71
CA PHE A 57 11.02 -34.76 -3.08
C PHE A 57 11.10 -35.01 -1.57
N PRO A 58 12.31 -35.03 -0.97
CA PRO A 58 12.46 -35.11 0.49
C PRO A 58 11.70 -33.99 1.20
N ARG A 59 11.04 -34.31 2.31
CA ARG A 59 10.25 -33.35 3.09
C ARG A 59 11.05 -32.11 3.49
N ASP A 60 12.28 -32.30 3.97
CA ASP A 60 13.19 -31.23 4.38
C ASP A 60 13.50 -30.25 3.23
N TYR A 61 13.53 -30.72 1.98
CA TYR A 61 13.78 -29.87 0.82
C TYR A 61 12.56 -29.00 0.51
N VAL A 62 11.36 -29.59 0.52
CA VAL A 62 10.11 -28.85 0.26
C VAL A 62 9.82 -27.85 1.37
N GLU A 63 10.08 -28.19 2.63
CA GLU A 63 9.93 -27.25 3.75
C GLU A 63 10.86 -26.03 3.60
N LYS A 64 12.15 -26.25 3.28
CA LYS A 64 13.08 -25.15 2.96
C LYS A 64 12.56 -24.28 1.81
N LEU A 65 12.07 -24.91 0.74
CA LEU A 65 11.54 -24.17 -0.40
C LEU A 65 10.28 -23.36 -0.04
N ARG A 66 9.42 -23.88 0.84
CA ARG A 66 8.25 -23.14 1.34
C ARG A 66 8.67 -21.94 2.17
N ASP A 67 9.62 -22.12 3.08
CA ASP A 67 10.15 -21.04 3.92
C ASP A 67 10.82 -19.95 3.08
N GLU A 68 11.60 -20.34 2.08
CA GLU A 68 12.24 -19.40 1.15
C GLU A 68 11.20 -18.63 0.34
N ASN A 69 10.22 -19.32 -0.25
CA ASN A 69 9.13 -18.67 -0.99
C ASN A 69 8.29 -17.74 -0.10
N ALA A 70 8.00 -18.15 1.14
CA ALA A 70 7.30 -17.30 2.09
C ALA A 70 8.06 -16.00 2.36
N ARG A 71 9.39 -16.08 2.55
CA ARG A 71 10.25 -14.89 2.70
C ARG A 71 10.25 -13.99 1.48
N TYR A 72 10.29 -14.56 0.27
CA TYR A 72 10.23 -13.77 -0.96
C TYR A 72 8.90 -13.03 -1.10
N ARG A 73 7.78 -13.68 -0.81
CA ARG A 73 6.46 -13.01 -0.82
C ARG A 73 6.39 -11.90 0.22
N GLN A 74 6.88 -12.15 1.43
CA GLN A 74 6.92 -11.12 2.48
C GLN A 74 7.76 -9.91 2.06
N ARG A 75 8.94 -10.13 1.48
CA ARG A 75 9.82 -9.05 1.00
C ARG A 75 9.23 -8.30 -0.19
N ALA A 76 8.57 -8.99 -1.12
CA ALA A 76 7.91 -8.37 -2.25
C ALA A 76 6.79 -7.44 -1.77
N GLY A 77 5.89 -7.91 -0.90
CA GLY A 77 4.82 -7.06 -0.35
C GLY A 77 5.36 -5.85 0.44
N GLN A 78 6.44 -6.04 1.20
CA GLN A 78 7.12 -4.91 1.88
C GLN A 78 7.73 -3.91 0.90
N ALA A 79 8.21 -4.34 -0.26
CA ALA A 79 8.78 -3.45 -1.26
C ALA A 79 7.68 -2.59 -1.90
N ASP A 80 6.53 -3.19 -2.20
CA ASP A 80 5.37 -2.49 -2.77
C ASP A 80 4.84 -1.42 -1.78
N ASP A 81 4.64 -1.80 -0.51
CA ASP A 81 4.25 -0.86 0.56
C ASP A 81 5.22 0.32 0.71
N LEU A 82 6.53 0.06 0.59
CA LEU A 82 7.56 1.10 0.68
C LEU A 82 7.58 1.99 -0.57
N ALA A 83 7.34 1.43 -1.75
CA ALA A 83 7.26 2.19 -2.99
C ALA A 83 6.07 3.16 -2.97
N GLU A 84 4.89 2.72 -2.52
CA GLU A 84 3.71 3.58 -2.36
C GLU A 84 3.98 4.73 -1.38
N ARG A 85 4.57 4.42 -0.21
CA ARG A 85 4.93 5.45 0.78
C ARG A 85 5.93 6.46 0.24
N LEU A 86 6.91 6.00 -0.54
CA LEU A 86 7.89 6.87 -1.17
C LEU A 86 7.21 7.78 -2.19
N HIS A 87 6.35 7.24 -3.05
CA HIS A 87 5.58 8.01 -4.02
C HIS A 87 4.75 9.10 -3.34
N HIS A 88 3.98 8.75 -2.31
CA HIS A 88 3.21 9.73 -1.52
C HIS A 88 4.10 10.81 -0.92
N ALA A 89 5.27 10.44 -0.39
CA ALA A 89 6.22 11.40 0.17
C ALA A 89 6.79 12.35 -0.90
N LEU A 90 7.10 11.85 -2.10
CA LEU A 90 7.56 12.67 -3.22
C LEU A 90 6.45 13.64 -3.69
N VAL A 91 5.22 13.15 -3.84
CA VAL A 91 4.06 13.97 -4.18
C VAL A 91 3.84 15.06 -3.13
N ALA A 92 3.87 14.71 -1.84
CA ALA A 92 3.75 15.66 -0.75
C ALA A 92 4.87 16.71 -0.76
N ALA A 93 6.11 16.31 -1.07
CA ALA A 93 7.26 17.20 -1.18
C ALA A 93 7.11 18.22 -2.32
N THR A 94 6.35 17.91 -3.39
CA THR A 94 6.04 18.91 -4.43
C THR A 94 5.16 20.05 -3.90
N GLY A 95 4.34 19.78 -2.88
CA GLY A 95 3.43 20.75 -2.27
C GLY A 95 2.35 21.29 -3.20
N ARG A 96 2.08 20.63 -4.33
CA ARG A 96 1.13 21.08 -5.36
C ARG A 96 -0.29 20.56 -5.15
N LEU A 97 -0.45 19.35 -4.62
CA LEU A 97 -1.74 18.72 -4.32
C LEU A 97 -2.15 18.99 -2.86
N MET A 98 -3.47 18.97 -2.60
CA MET A 98 -4.02 19.02 -1.24
C MET A 98 -3.81 17.70 -0.51
N ASP A 99 -4.12 16.58 -1.19
CA ASP A 99 -3.90 15.23 -0.69
C ASP A 99 -2.92 14.49 -1.61
N PRO A 100 -1.78 13.98 -1.09
CA PRO A 100 -0.86 13.19 -1.89
C PRO A 100 -1.45 11.86 -2.41
N SER A 101 -2.54 11.34 -1.81
CA SER A 101 -3.19 10.10 -2.29
C SER A 101 -4.09 10.30 -3.51
N ASP A 102 -4.30 11.54 -3.96
CA ASP A 102 -5.12 11.83 -5.15
C ASP A 102 -4.43 11.43 -6.47
N LEU A 103 -3.11 11.23 -6.45
CA LEU A 103 -2.34 10.75 -7.60
C LEU A 103 -2.15 9.23 -7.48
N GLU A 104 -2.59 8.48 -8.48
CA GLU A 104 -2.38 7.04 -8.54
C GLU A 104 -0.88 6.69 -8.57
N PHE A 105 -0.54 5.58 -7.94
CA PHE A 105 0.84 5.07 -7.93
C PHE A 105 1.26 4.66 -9.34
N ASP A 106 2.42 5.14 -9.77
CA ASP A 106 3.12 4.68 -10.96
C ASP A 106 4.61 4.61 -10.63
N GLU A 107 5.25 3.50 -10.97
CA GLU A 107 6.68 3.29 -10.77
C GLU A 107 7.54 4.32 -11.51
N SER A 108 7.03 4.84 -12.64
CA SER A 108 7.70 5.83 -13.48
C SER A 108 8.05 7.10 -12.67
N HIS A 109 7.12 7.53 -11.80
CA HIS A 109 7.25 8.69 -10.93
C HIS A 109 8.39 8.61 -9.92
N ILE A 110 8.81 7.40 -9.53
CA ILE A 110 9.94 7.19 -8.60
C ILE A 110 11.27 7.30 -9.35
N LYS A 111 11.30 6.85 -10.61
CA LYS A 111 12.51 6.79 -11.44
C LYS A 111 12.80 8.15 -12.09
N ASP A 112 11.78 8.86 -12.55
CA ASP A 112 11.90 10.19 -13.16
C ASP A 112 11.04 11.26 -12.46
N PRO A 113 11.67 12.22 -11.76
CA PRO A 113 10.97 13.35 -11.16
C PRO A 113 10.24 14.28 -12.15
N GLN A 114 10.59 14.26 -13.45
CA GLN A 114 9.92 15.07 -14.46
C GLN A 114 8.57 14.47 -14.87
N GLU A 115 8.50 13.14 -15.02
CA GLU A 115 7.25 12.43 -15.28
C GLU A 115 6.24 12.65 -14.16
N LEU A 116 6.70 12.59 -12.90
CA LEU A 116 5.88 12.94 -11.73
C LEU A 116 5.31 14.36 -11.81
N LYS A 117 6.11 15.34 -12.24
CA LYS A 117 5.62 16.73 -12.35
C LYS A 117 4.62 16.87 -13.49
N ALA A 118 4.87 16.22 -14.61
CA ALA A 118 3.98 16.23 -15.76
C ALA A 118 2.61 15.61 -15.42
N SER A 119 2.60 14.46 -14.74
CA SER A 119 1.36 13.81 -14.31
C SER A 119 0.57 14.67 -13.31
N ILE A 120 1.25 15.32 -12.36
CA ILE A 120 0.62 16.30 -11.47
C ILE A 120 0.06 17.49 -12.27
N ASP A 121 0.79 18.01 -13.25
CA ASP A 121 0.34 19.12 -14.09
C ASP A 121 -0.90 18.76 -14.89
N ASP A 122 -0.94 17.56 -15.47
CA ASP A 122 -2.09 17.08 -16.25
C ASP A 122 -3.29 16.81 -15.35
N LEU A 123 -3.09 16.19 -14.17
CA LEU A 123 -4.13 16.01 -13.18
C LEU A 123 -4.73 17.35 -12.72
N LEU A 124 -3.91 18.37 -12.50
CA LEU A 124 -4.37 19.69 -12.09
C LEU A 124 -5.10 20.45 -13.21
N LYS A 125 -4.77 20.20 -14.49
CA LYS A 125 -5.53 20.76 -15.62
C LYS A 125 -6.93 20.16 -15.69
N GLU A 126 -7.06 18.85 -15.47
CA GLU A 126 -8.36 18.16 -15.50
C GLU A 126 -9.19 18.43 -14.24
N LYS A 127 -8.55 18.40 -13.07
CA LYS A 127 -9.17 18.51 -11.75
C LYS A 127 -8.53 19.65 -10.95
N PRO A 128 -8.83 20.91 -11.29
CA PRO A 128 -8.21 22.07 -10.66
C PRO A 128 -8.51 22.22 -9.16
N TYR A 129 -9.54 21.54 -8.65
CA TYR A 129 -9.92 21.55 -7.24
C TYR A 129 -9.00 20.72 -6.34
N LEU A 130 -8.20 19.80 -6.90
CA LEU A 130 -7.22 19.00 -6.15
C LEU A 130 -5.95 19.79 -5.79
N GLY A 131 -5.73 20.93 -6.46
CA GLY A 131 -4.57 21.78 -6.23
C GLY A 131 -4.57 22.46 -4.86
N LYS A 132 -3.38 22.67 -4.31
CA LYS A 132 -3.19 23.25 -2.97
C LYS A 132 -3.78 24.65 -2.88
N ARG A 133 -4.83 24.81 -2.05
CA ARG A 133 -5.49 26.10 -1.80
C ARG A 133 -4.97 26.67 -0.49
N THR A 134 -4.10 27.67 -0.59
CA THR A 134 -3.72 28.49 0.58
C THR A 134 -4.54 29.77 0.54
N PRO A 135 -5.48 30.00 1.48
CA PRO A 135 -6.14 31.29 1.58
C PRO A 135 -5.07 32.35 1.87
N LYS A 136 -4.92 33.31 0.97
CA LYS A 136 -4.01 34.44 1.10
C LYS A 136 -4.84 35.71 1.28
N GLY A 137 -4.50 36.50 2.29
CA GLY A 137 -5.15 37.77 2.59
C GLY A 137 -5.77 37.80 3.98
N ASP A 138 -6.11 39.01 4.42
CA ASP A 138 -6.90 39.23 5.63
C ASP A 138 -8.36 38.84 5.33
N ILE A 139 -8.83 37.78 5.99
CA ILE A 139 -10.21 37.29 5.86
C ILE A 139 -11.21 38.15 6.67
N GLY A 140 -10.76 39.25 7.27
CA GLY A 140 -11.60 40.17 8.04
C GLY A 140 -12.14 39.56 9.33
N GLN A 141 -11.51 38.47 9.80
CA GLN A 141 -11.87 37.77 11.02
C GLN A 141 -10.79 38.03 12.08
N GLY A 142 -11.19 38.64 13.19
CA GLY A 142 -10.28 39.15 14.22
C GLY A 142 -10.00 40.65 14.07
N ALA A 143 -9.33 41.23 15.06
CA ALA A 143 -8.91 42.62 14.99
C ALA A 143 -7.88 42.80 13.87
N SER A 144 -8.32 43.20 12.68
CA SER A 144 -7.44 43.60 11.61
C SER A 144 -6.72 44.89 12.04
N GLY A 145 -5.40 44.90 11.91
CA GLY A 145 -4.48 45.88 12.51
C GLY A 145 -4.56 47.29 11.93
N GLY A 146 -5.75 47.85 11.76
CA GLY A 146 -5.95 49.29 11.80
C GLY A 146 -5.70 49.77 13.23
N SER A 147 -4.43 49.92 13.62
CA SER A 147 -4.04 50.66 14.83
C SER A 147 -4.33 52.16 14.63
N GLY A 148 -5.58 52.51 14.36
CA GLY A 148 -6.07 53.85 14.60
C GLY A 148 -6.02 54.06 16.09
N THR A 149 -5.19 55.00 16.55
CA THR A 149 -5.20 55.46 17.94
C THR A 149 -6.63 55.89 18.26
N VAL A 150 -7.34 55.11 19.08
CA VAL A 150 -8.71 55.42 19.49
C VAL A 150 -8.68 56.72 20.29
N ASN A 151 -9.14 57.81 19.68
CA ASN A 151 -9.10 59.13 20.30
C ASN A 151 -10.44 59.43 20.98
N LEU A 152 -10.46 59.38 22.31
CA LEU A 152 -11.63 59.62 23.14
C LEU A 152 -12.27 61.00 22.88
N VAL A 153 -11.47 62.01 22.54
CA VAL A 153 -11.96 63.37 22.28
C VAL A 153 -12.85 63.43 21.03
N ASP A 154 -12.53 62.63 20.01
CA ASP A 154 -13.32 62.57 18.77
C ASP A 154 -14.64 61.82 18.97
N ILE A 155 -14.65 60.80 19.86
CA ILE A 155 -15.87 60.06 20.23
C ILE A 155 -16.83 60.94 21.03
N MET A 156 -16.33 61.79 21.94
CA MET A 156 -17.20 62.66 22.75
C MET A 156 -17.76 63.84 21.93
N ARG A 157 -17.04 64.32 20.91
CA ARG A 157 -17.49 65.44 20.07
C ARG A 157 -18.56 65.03 19.05
N SER A 158 -18.66 63.75 18.70
CA SER A 158 -19.71 63.26 17.78
C SER A 158 -21.06 62.97 18.45
N GLN A 159 -21.12 62.98 19.78
CA GLN A 159 -22.33 62.69 20.58
C GLN A 159 -23.04 63.93 21.14
N ALA A 160 -22.50 65.13 20.89
CA ALA A 160 -23.07 66.42 21.30
C ALA A 160 -23.68 67.14 20.09
#